data_AF-A0A524GSV9-F1
#
_entry.id   AF-A0A524GSV9-F1
#
_cell.length_a   1.000
_cell.length_b   1.000
_cell.length_c   1.000
_cell.angle_alpha   90.00
_cell.angle_beta   90.00
_cell.angle_gamma   90.00
#
_symmetry.space_group_name_H-M   'P 1'
#
loop_
_entity.id
_entity.type
_entity.pdbx_description
1 polymer ?
#
loop_
_entity_poly.entity_id
_entity_poly.type
_entity_poly.pdbx_seq_one_letter_code
_entity_poly.pdbx_strand_id
1 'polypeptide(L)'
;MQNAVLLLVLLLVPAVAGRFYVYILGVIFVTGLLAMSLNLLVGHGGAYQFHHAAFYGVGAYTAALILAKTSLPAWVAFCAGPIA
;
A
#
# COMPACT_ATOMS: atom_id res chain seq x y z
N MET A 1 -16.92 11.85 -14.68
CA MET A 1 -17.80 11.87 -13.48
C MET A 1 -17.85 10.51 -12.76
N GLN A 2 -17.86 9.38 -13.48
CA GLN A 2 -17.90 8.03 -12.89
C GLN A 2 -16.74 7.71 -11.92
N ASN A 3 -15.52 8.16 -12.21
CA ASN A 3 -14.36 7.93 -11.35
C ASN A 3 -14.46 8.65 -9.99
N ALA A 4 -15.09 9.84 -9.97
CA ALA A 4 -15.29 10.60 -8.73
C ALA A 4 -16.28 9.87 -7.80
N VAL A 5 -17.33 9.25 -8.36
CA VAL A 5 -18.26 8.41 -7.61
C VAL A 5 -17.53 7.21 -7.00
N LEU A 6 -16.66 6.55 -7.77
CA LEU A 6 -15.88 5.40 -7.29
C LEU A 6 -14.97 5.77 -6.11
N LEU A 7 -14.27 6.92 -6.19
CA LEU A 7 -13.41 7.42 -5.11
C LEU A 7 -14.22 7.75 -3.86
N LEU A 8 -15.40 8.35 -4.03
CA LEU A 8 -16.27 8.73 -2.92
C LEU A 8 -16.83 7.49 -2.20
N VAL A 9 -17.20 6.45 -2.95
CA VAL A 9 -17.56 5.15 -2.38
C VAL A 9 -16.38 4.58 -1.59
N LEU A 10 -15.18 4.54 -2.18
CA LEU A 10 -14.00 3.96 -1.54
C LEU A 10 -13.63 4.67 -0.22
N LEU A 11 -13.82 5.98 -0.15
CA LEU A 11 -13.59 6.78 1.05
C LEU A 11 -14.56 6.41 2.20
N LEU A 12 -15.79 6.04 1.86
CA LEU A 12 -16.83 5.68 2.84
C LEU A 12 -16.74 4.22 3.31
N VAL A 13 -16.08 3.34 2.54
CA VAL A 13 -15.91 1.92 2.89
C VAL A 13 -15.38 1.70 4.32
N PRO A 14 -14.27 2.31 4.77
CA PRO A 14 -13.75 2.07 6.12
C PRO A 14 -14.68 2.54 7.25
N ALA A 15 -15.62 3.43 6.98
CA ALA A 15 -16.59 3.90 7.98
C ALA A 15 -17.77 2.93 8.18
N VAL A 16 -18.10 2.12 7.16
CA VAL A 16 -19.28 1.24 7.16
C VAL A 16 -18.89 -0.24 7.22
N ALA A 17 -17.73 -0.61 6.66
CA ALA A 17 -17.26 -1.99 6.59
C ALA A 17 -16.63 -2.46 7.91
N GLY A 18 -16.85 -3.74 8.23
CA GLY A 18 -16.20 -4.37 9.39
C GLY A 18 -14.68 -4.47 9.23
N ARG A 19 -13.95 -4.51 10.36
CA ARG A 19 -12.47 -4.54 10.40
C ARG A 19 -11.84 -5.61 9.50
N PHE A 20 -12.46 -6.78 9.41
CA PHE A 20 -12.02 -7.86 8.52
C PHE A 20 -11.99 -7.44 7.05
N TYR A 21 -13.09 -6.84 6.57
CA TYR A 21 -13.19 -6.39 5.17
C TYR A 21 -12.24 -5.23 4.89
N VAL A 22 -12.09 -4.30 5.83
CA VAL A 22 -11.12 -3.19 5.70
C VAL A 22 -9.70 -3.73 5.60
N TYR A 23 -9.34 -4.72 6.40
CA TYR A 23 -8.03 -5.37 6.34
C TYR A 23 -7.80 -6.07 4.99
N ILE A 24 -8.75 -6.92 4.55
CA ILE A 24 -8.62 -7.64 3.26
C ILE A 24 -8.53 -6.66 2.09
N LEU A 25 -9.35 -5.61 2.07
CA LEU A 25 -9.27 -4.58 1.04
C LEU A 25 -7.92 -3.86 1.07
N GLY A 26 -7.39 -3.55 2.26
CA GLY A 26 -6.05 -3.00 2.41
C GLY A 26 -4.98 -3.88 1.78
N VAL A 27 -5.01 -5.19 2.04
CA VAL A 27 -4.08 -6.16 1.43
C VAL A 27 -4.24 -6.21 -0.08
N ILE A 28 -5.48 -6.24 -0.60
CA ILE A 28 -5.75 -6.24 -2.04
C ILE A 28 -5.19 -4.97 -2.70
N PHE A 29 -5.44 -3.79 -2.13
CA PHE A 29 -4.97 -2.54 -2.73
C PHE A 29 -3.45 -2.40 -2.68
N VAL A 30 -2.81 -2.77 -1.55
CA VAL A 30 -1.35 -2.70 -1.43
C VAL A 30 -0.66 -3.68 -2.40
N THR A 31 -1.14 -4.92 -2.49
CA THR A 31 -0.58 -5.91 -3.42
C THR A 31 -0.88 -5.58 -4.87
N GLY A 32 -2.06 -5.04 -5.17
CA GLY A 32 -2.41 -4.52 -6.49
C GLY A 32 -1.54 -3.34 -6.90
N LEU A 33 -1.25 -2.40 -6.00
CA LEU A 33 -0.34 -1.28 -6.24
C LEU A 33 1.07 -1.78 -6.61
N LEU A 34 1.58 -2.77 -5.88
CA LEU A 34 2.87 -3.42 -6.16
C LEU A 34 2.89 -4.14 -7.51
N ALA A 35 1.81 -4.87 -7.84
CA ALA A 35 1.70 -5.54 -9.14
C ALA A 35 1.67 -4.51 -10.29
N MET A 36 0.94 -3.41 -10.10
CA MET A 36 0.86 -2.33 -11.08
C MET A 36 2.19 -1.60 -11.25
N SER A 37 2.93 -1.32 -10.16
CA SER A 37 4.24 -0.67 -10.27
C SER A 37 5.24 -1.50 -11.09
N LEU A 38 5.21 -2.83 -10.93
CA LEU A 38 6.00 -3.74 -11.75
C LEU A 38 5.50 -3.77 -13.20
N ASN A 39 4.19 -3.84 -13.42
CA ASN A 39 3.59 -3.87 -14.76
C ASN A 39 3.91 -2.60 -15.58
N LEU A 40 4.02 -1.44 -14.93
CA LEU A 40 4.42 -0.20 -15.61
C LEU A 40 5.80 -0.32 -16.26
N LEU A 41 6.76 -1.01 -15.63
CA LEU A 41 8.11 -1.14 -16.19
C LEU A 41 8.31 -2.40 -17.03
N VAL A 42 7.78 -3.54 -16.60
CA VAL A 42 7.91 -4.79 -17.36
C VAL A 42 6.91 -4.84 -18.51
N GLY A 43 5.64 -4.60 -18.21
CA GLY A 43 4.54 -4.71 -19.17
C GLY A 43 4.50 -3.57 -20.19
N HIS A 44 4.73 -2.33 -19.74
CA HIS A 44 4.73 -1.16 -20.65
C HIS A 44 6.13 -0.69 -21.06
N GLY A 45 7.14 -0.86 -20.20
CA GLY A 45 8.52 -0.41 -20.47
C GLY A 45 9.45 -1.48 -21.06
N GLY A 46 9.10 -2.77 -21.00
CA GLY A 46 9.92 -3.87 -21.50
C GLY A 46 11.22 -4.14 -20.71
N ALA A 47 11.43 -3.48 -19.57
CA ALA A 47 12.63 -3.63 -18.75
C ALA A 47 12.36 -4.46 -17.49
N TYR A 48 13.14 -5.52 -17.28
CA TYR A 48 13.06 -6.34 -16.07
C TYR A 48 13.86 -5.71 -14.93
N GLN A 49 13.21 -5.61 -13.77
CA GLN A 49 13.81 -5.09 -12.54
C GLN A 49 13.27 -5.85 -11.33
N PHE A 50 14.18 -6.43 -10.55
CA PHE A 50 13.85 -7.36 -9.44
C PHE A 50 13.80 -6.70 -8.05
N HIS A 51 14.11 -5.40 -7.97
CA HIS A 51 14.23 -4.70 -6.69
C HIS A 51 12.89 -4.36 -6.02
N HIS A 52 11.75 -4.47 -6.72
CA HIS A 52 10.41 -4.15 -6.18
C HIS A 52 10.08 -4.90 -4.90
N ALA A 53 10.37 -6.21 -4.86
CA ALA A 53 10.10 -7.02 -3.68
C ALA A 53 11.01 -6.63 -2.49
N ALA A 54 12.26 -6.24 -2.77
CA ALA A 54 13.19 -5.79 -1.75
C ALA A 54 12.73 -4.46 -1.14
N PHE A 55 12.43 -3.44 -1.95
CA PHE A 55 11.93 -2.16 -1.46
C PHE A 55 10.58 -2.28 -0.75
N TYR A 56 9.66 -3.09 -1.30
CA TYR A 56 8.40 -3.37 -0.65
C TYR A 56 8.59 -4.01 0.73
N GLY A 57 9.46 -5.03 0.82
CA GLY A 57 9.76 -5.73 2.07
C GLY A 57 10.40 -4.83 3.12
N VAL A 58 11.41 -4.05 2.74
CA VAL A 58 12.12 -3.13 3.65
C VAL A 58 11.17 -2.05 4.17
N GLY A 59 10.39 -1.39 3.29
CA GLY A 59 9.44 -0.36 3.70
C GLY A 59 8.32 -0.91 4.60
N ALA A 60 7.76 -2.08 4.26
CA ALA A 60 6.72 -2.73 5.05
C ALA A 60 7.26 -3.17 6.44
N TYR A 61 8.46 -3.72 6.49
CA TYR A 61 9.10 -4.11 7.75
C TYR A 61 9.39 -2.89 8.63
N THR A 62 9.90 -1.80 8.05
CA THR A 62 10.13 -0.53 8.77
C THR A 62 8.82 0.00 9.37
N ALA A 63 7.74 0.05 8.58
CA ALA A 63 6.44 0.49 9.08
C ALA A 63 5.92 -0.41 10.22
N ALA A 64 6.02 -1.73 10.06
CA ALA A 64 5.62 -2.70 11.08
C ALA A 64 6.45 -2.55 12.36
N LEU A 65 7.77 -2.35 12.23
CA LEU A 65 8.67 -2.19 13.36
C LEU A 65 8.34 -0.92 14.16
N ILE A 66 8.09 0.20 13.48
CA ILE A 66 7.69 1.46 14.12
C ILE A 66 6.37 1.27 14.87
N LEU A 67 5.34 0.70 14.22
CA LEU A 67 4.04 0.47 14.87
C LEU A 67 4.12 -0.52 16.04
N ALA A 68 4.98 -1.54 15.97
CA ALA A 68 5.04 -2.61 16.97
C ALA A 68 5.99 -2.33 18.13
N LYS A 69 7.03 -1.50 17.92
CA LYS A 69 8.13 -1.31 18.88
C LYS A 69 8.28 0.13 19.37
N THR A 70 7.51 1.08 18.83
CA THR A 70 7.57 2.49 19.25
C THR A 70 6.17 3.00 19.58
N SER A 71 6.10 4.14 20.28
CA SER A 71 4.86 4.88 20.54
C SER A 71 4.57 5.94 19.47
N LEU A 72 5.29 5.92 18.35
CA LEU A 72 5.13 6.89 17.28
C LEU A 72 3.81 6.67 16.53
N PRO A 73 3.17 7.75 16.04
CA PRO A 73 1.90 7.64 15.33
C PRO A 73 2.09 6.98 13.96
N ALA A 74 1.02 6.37 13.45
CA ALA A 74 1.02 5.66 12.17
C ALA A 74 1.50 6.50 10.98
N TRP A 75 1.31 7.83 11.03
CA TRP A 75 1.82 8.75 10.00
C TRP A 75 3.34 8.75 9.89
N VAL A 76 4.05 8.60 11.00
CA VAL A 76 5.52 8.51 10.98
C VAL A 76 5.96 7.21 10.32
N ALA A 77 5.29 6.10 10.62
CA ALA A 77 5.58 4.82 9.97
C ALA A 77 5.29 4.84 8.47
N PHE A 78 4.22 5.52 8.06
CA PHE A 78 3.87 5.69 6.65
C PHE A 78 4.97 6.46 5.89
N CYS A 79 5.48 7.56 6.46
CA CYS A 79 6.57 8.32 5.85
C CYS A 79 7.92 7.61 5.92
N ALA A 80 8.17 6.83 6.98
CA ALA A 80 9.43 6.13 7.16
C ALA A 80 9.62 4.95 6.18
N GLY A 81 8.53 4.29 5.78
CA GLY A 81 8.59 3.15 4.85
C GLY A 81 9.32 3.47 3.52
N PRO A 82 8.95 4.54 2.80
CA PRO A 82 9.64 4.96 1.57
C PRO A 82 11.07 5.50 1.75
N ILE A 83 11.45 5.92 2.96
CA ILE A 83 12.76 6.54 3.25
C ILE A 83 13.82 5.50 3.64
N ALA A 84 13.37 4.31 4.02
CA ALA A 84 14.22 3.21 4.47
C ALA A 84 14.98 2.49 3.34
#